data_AF-A0A815XLR9-F1
#
_entry.id   AF-A0A815XLR9-F1
#
_cell.length_a   1.000
_cell.length_b   1.000
_cell.length_c   1.000
_cell.angle_alpha   90.00
_cell.angle_beta   90.00
_cell.angle_gamma   90.00
#
_symmetry.space_group_name_H-M   'P 1'
#
loop_
_entity.id
_entity.type
_entity.pdbx_description
1 polymer ?
#
loop_
_entity_poly.entity_id
_entity_poly.type
_entity_poly.pdbx_seq_one_letter_code
_entity_poly.pdbx_strand_id
1 'polypeptide(L)'
;MGIIDSFSSSFESLVSGLLSPHCYNELVMEQHFFDMGCNKMLLSKILGYAILVGSLLVKLPQIVKIKWNKSGVGVSVLAETIMLAAIFGSMAYGYTSEFPLSAYGDSYFLFIQTILVILLVLYYQRKYAAAVTYL
;
A
#
# COMPACT_ATOMS: atom_id res chain seq x y z
N MET A 1 -4.25 -20.19 -6.13
CA MET A 1 -4.84 -19.65 -7.38
C MET A 1 -6.02 -18.72 -7.05
N GLY A 2 -5.86 -17.71 -6.17
CA GLY A 2 -7.03 -16.90 -5.76
C GLY A 2 -6.73 -15.56 -5.06
N ILE A 3 -5.46 -15.23 -4.79
CA ILE A 3 -5.06 -13.94 -4.22
C ILE A 3 -4.77 -12.90 -5.32
N ILE A 4 -4.43 -13.36 -6.53
CA ILE A 4 -4.10 -12.53 -7.69
C ILE A 4 -5.38 -11.96 -8.32
N ASP A 5 -6.45 -12.75 -8.40
CA ASP A 5 -7.71 -12.35 -9.04
C ASP A 5 -8.48 -11.29 -8.23
N SER A 6 -8.48 -11.42 -6.90
CA SER A 6 -9.13 -10.43 -6.01
C SER A 6 -8.44 -9.08 -6.06
N PHE A 7 -7.11 -9.07 -6.21
CA PHE A 7 -6.29 -7.86 -6.32
C PHE A 7 -6.47 -7.17 -7.68
N SER A 8 -6.59 -7.95 -8.75
CA SER A 8 -6.86 -7.45 -10.11
C SER A 8 -8.21 -6.72 -10.21
N SER A 9 -9.25 -7.18 -9.50
CA SER A 9 -10.59 -6.56 -9.54
C SER A 9 -10.69 -5.21 -8.83
N SER A 10 -9.98 -5.05 -7.70
CA SER A 10 -9.92 -3.77 -6.98
C SER A 10 -9.12 -2.71 -7.76
N PHE A 11 -8.14 -3.14 -8.54
CA PHE A 11 -7.33 -2.28 -9.40
C PHE A 11 -8.15 -1.69 -10.56
N GLU A 12 -8.97 -2.50 -11.24
CA GLU A 12 -9.84 -2.00 -12.34
C GLU A 12 -10.86 -0.95 -11.87
N SER A 13 -11.42 -1.12 -10.67
CA SER A 13 -12.38 -0.16 -10.09
C SER A 13 -11.73 1.18 -9.72
N LEU A 14 -10.45 1.16 -9.37
CA LEU A 14 -9.68 2.38 -9.08
C LEU A 14 -9.23 3.11 -10.34
N VAL A 15 -8.87 2.37 -11.40
CA VAL A 15 -8.49 2.93 -12.71
C VAL A 15 -9.66 3.72 -13.33
N SER A 16 -10.87 3.22 -13.20
CA SER A 16 -12.09 3.88 -13.72
C SER A 16 -12.51 5.13 -12.93
N GLY A 17 -12.06 5.28 -11.67
CA GLY A 17 -12.23 6.51 -10.88
C GLY A 17 -11.06 7.51 -11.00
N LEU A 18 -9.97 7.16 -11.67
CA LEU A 18 -8.70 7.89 -11.63
C LEU A 18 -8.66 9.15 -12.49
N LEU A 19 -9.46 9.21 -13.56
CA LEU A 19 -9.47 10.35 -14.47
C LEU A 19 -10.66 11.25 -14.16
N SER A 20 -10.36 12.52 -13.85
CA SER A 20 -11.36 13.59 -13.87
C SER A 20 -11.99 13.65 -15.27
N PRO A 21 -13.33 13.77 -15.40
CA PRO A 21 -14.02 13.71 -16.69
C PRO A 21 -13.47 14.71 -17.72
N HIS A 22 -12.90 15.82 -17.26
CA HIS A 22 -12.27 16.83 -18.11
C HIS A 22 -10.93 16.35 -18.74
N CYS A 23 -10.06 15.71 -17.95
CA CYS A 23 -8.76 15.22 -18.42
C CYS A 23 -8.92 13.87 -19.16
N TYR A 24 -9.99 13.10 -18.89
CA TYR A 24 -10.39 11.95 -19.71
C TYR A 24 -10.81 12.35 -21.13
N ASN A 25 -11.68 13.36 -21.25
CA ASN A 25 -12.15 13.80 -22.56
C ASN A 25 -11.03 14.43 -23.40
N GLU A 26 -10.20 15.33 -22.85
CA GLU A 26 -9.09 15.92 -23.62
C GLU A 26 -8.04 14.88 -24.08
N LEU A 27 -7.70 13.89 -23.22
CA LEU A 27 -6.69 12.87 -23.55
C LEU A 27 -7.21 11.77 -24.49
N VAL A 28 -8.46 11.33 -24.30
CA VAL A 28 -9.03 10.17 -25.02
C VAL A 28 -9.81 10.59 -26.26
N MET A 29 -10.58 11.70 -26.19
CA MET A 29 -11.39 12.17 -27.32
C MET A 29 -10.63 13.09 -28.27
N GLU A 30 -9.74 13.96 -27.79
CA GLU A 30 -9.04 14.96 -28.64
C GLU A 30 -7.60 14.59 -29.02
N GLN A 31 -7.01 13.52 -28.46
CA GLN A 31 -5.60 13.14 -28.66
C GLN A 31 -4.60 14.28 -28.45
N HIS A 32 -4.90 15.24 -27.57
CA HIS A 32 -3.96 16.28 -27.16
C HIS A 32 -2.99 15.75 -26.10
N PHE A 33 -2.06 14.88 -26.54
CA PHE A 33 -1.01 14.29 -25.70
C PHE A 33 0.05 15.29 -25.20
N PHE A 34 -0.08 16.58 -25.47
CA PHE A 34 0.96 17.59 -25.21
C PHE A 34 0.59 18.64 -24.15
N ASP A 35 -0.55 18.50 -23.48
CA ASP A 35 -0.83 19.37 -22.34
C ASP A 35 0.03 18.98 -21.13
N MET A 36 1.05 19.80 -20.84
CA MET A 36 2.02 19.54 -19.78
C MET A 36 1.36 19.43 -18.40
N GLY A 37 0.21 20.06 -18.17
CA GLY A 37 -0.48 20.04 -16.88
C GLY A 37 -1.15 18.69 -16.60
N CYS A 38 -2.03 18.25 -17.50
CA CYS A 38 -2.81 17.01 -17.37
C CYS A 38 -1.90 15.76 -17.44
N ASN A 39 -0.85 15.76 -18.27
CA ASN A 39 0.12 14.66 -18.34
C ASN A 39 0.95 14.48 -17.07
N LYS A 40 1.47 15.56 -16.48
CA LYS A 40 2.26 15.49 -15.25
C LYS A 40 1.42 15.00 -14.07
N MET A 41 0.17 15.45 -13.99
CA MET A 41 -0.77 15.03 -12.97
C MET A 41 -1.16 13.55 -13.13
N LEU A 42 -1.43 13.10 -14.35
CA LEU A 42 -1.73 11.71 -14.65
C LEU A 42 -0.52 10.80 -14.36
N LEU A 43 0.67 11.20 -14.77
CA LEU A 43 1.91 10.46 -14.50
C LEU A 43 2.19 10.36 -13.00
N SER A 44 2.05 11.45 -12.25
CA SER A 44 2.25 11.46 -10.79
C SER A 44 1.25 10.55 -10.07
N LYS A 45 -0.01 10.52 -10.52
CA LYS A 45 -1.03 9.61 -10.00
C LYS A 45 -0.70 8.16 -10.32
N ILE A 46 -0.42 7.82 -11.58
CA ILE A 46 -0.06 6.45 -11.98
C ILE A 46 1.17 5.97 -11.21
N LEU A 47 2.20 6.82 -11.08
CA LEU A 47 3.43 6.45 -10.37
C LEU A 47 3.17 6.21 -8.87
N GLY A 48 2.40 7.07 -8.21
CA GLY A 48 1.99 6.86 -6.81
C GLY A 48 1.23 5.56 -6.61
N TYR A 49 0.29 5.24 -7.50
CA TYR A 49 -0.44 3.96 -7.45
C TYR A 49 0.43 2.75 -7.82
N ALA A 50 1.37 2.89 -8.75
CA ALA A 50 2.32 1.83 -9.07
C ALA A 50 3.23 1.50 -7.89
N ILE A 51 3.67 2.52 -7.15
CA ILE A 51 4.44 2.34 -5.90
C ILE A 51 3.58 1.69 -4.82
N LEU A 52 2.34 2.16 -4.64
CA LEU A 52 1.37 1.54 -3.74
C LEU A 52 1.23 0.04 -4.06
N VAL A 53 0.80 -0.28 -5.28
CA VAL A 53 0.58 -1.65 -5.77
C VAL A 53 1.85 -2.49 -5.63
N GLY A 54 3.00 -1.97 -6.07
CA GLY A 54 4.29 -2.64 -5.96
C GLY A 54 4.65 -2.97 -4.52
N SER A 55 4.43 -2.04 -3.58
CA SER A 55 4.73 -2.23 -2.16
C SER A 55 3.83 -3.29 -1.52
N LEU A 56 2.52 -3.29 -1.85
CA LEU A 56 1.57 -4.33 -1.41
C LEU A 56 1.98 -5.72 -1.97
N LEU A 57 2.40 -5.77 -3.24
CA LEU A 57 2.83 -7.02 -3.90
C LEU A 57 4.11 -7.62 -3.32
N VAL A 58 4.94 -6.85 -2.60
CA VAL A 58 6.19 -7.35 -1.99
C VAL A 58 5.95 -7.91 -0.57
N LYS A 59 5.06 -7.31 0.23
CA LYS A 59 4.74 -7.78 1.59
C LYS A 59 3.83 -9.02 1.58
N LEU A 60 2.94 -9.16 0.59
CA LEU A 60 2.04 -10.31 0.47
C LEU A 60 2.76 -11.68 0.31
N PRO A 61 3.80 -11.84 -0.54
CA PRO A 61 4.60 -13.06 -0.61
C PRO A 61 5.25 -13.42 0.72
N GLN A 62 5.68 -12.43 1.52
CA GLN A 62 6.22 -12.68 2.86
C GLN A 62 5.15 -13.27 3.79
N ILE A 63 3.95 -12.68 3.80
CA ILE A 63 2.80 -13.20 4.58
C ILE A 63 2.47 -14.64 4.19
N VAL A 64 2.41 -14.92 2.88
CA VAL A 64 2.13 -16.27 2.36
C VAL A 64 3.23 -17.25 2.74
N LYS A 65 4.51 -16.87 2.65
CA LYS A 65 5.64 -17.72 3.07
C LYS A 65 5.60 -18.04 4.56
N ILE A 66 5.32 -17.06 5.42
CA ILE A 66 5.20 -17.26 6.87
C ILE A 66 4.04 -18.23 7.17
N LYS A 67 2.89 -18.03 6.52
CA LYS A 67 1.71 -18.89 6.68
C LYS A 67 1.98 -20.32 6.20
N TRP A 68 2.68 -20.48 5.07
CA TRP A 68 2.94 -21.79 4.48
C TRP A 68 3.99 -22.58 5.25
N ASN A 69 5.08 -21.92 5.66
CA ASN A 69 6.14 -22.54 6.46
C ASN A 69 5.78 -22.65 7.95
N LYS A 70 4.65 -22.07 8.37
CA LYS A 70 4.21 -21.94 9.78
C LYS A 70 5.33 -21.45 10.71
N SER A 71 6.18 -20.57 10.19
CA SER A 71 7.40 -20.14 10.87
C SER A 71 7.75 -18.72 10.45
N GLY A 72 8.02 -17.88 11.44
CA GLY A 72 8.55 -16.52 11.26
C GLY A 72 10.07 -16.44 11.30
N VAL A 73 10.78 -17.57 11.14
CA VAL A 73 12.25 -17.60 11.16
C VAL A 73 12.79 -16.80 9.97
N GLY A 74 13.63 -15.80 10.26
CA GLY A 74 14.19 -14.88 9.27
C GLY A 74 13.54 -13.49 9.22
N VAL A 75 12.43 -13.27 9.94
CA VAL A 75 11.79 -11.95 10.05
C VAL A 75 12.06 -11.38 11.44
N SER A 76 12.70 -10.20 11.48
CA SER A 76 12.99 -9.50 12.72
C SER A 76 11.80 -8.64 13.14
N VAL A 77 11.18 -8.98 14.27
CA VAL A 77 10.10 -8.19 14.87
C VAL A 77 10.54 -6.75 15.09
N LEU A 78 11.77 -6.55 15.61
CA LEU A 78 12.32 -5.21 15.87
C LEU A 78 12.39 -4.36 14.59
N ALA A 79 12.80 -4.95 13.46
CA ALA A 79 12.88 -4.23 12.19
C ALA A 79 11.48 -3.78 11.72
N GLU A 80 10.49 -4.66 11.84
CA GLU A 80 9.10 -4.33 11.53
C GLU A 80 8.51 -3.28 12.51
N THR A 81 8.89 -3.29 13.79
CA THR A 81 8.49 -2.26 14.76
C THR A 81 9.05 -0.88 14.40
N ILE A 82 10.32 -0.80 14.00
CA ILE A 82 10.94 0.45 13.55
C ILE A 82 10.26 0.95 12.27
N MET A 83 9.93 0.04 11.36
CA MET A 83 9.20 0.38 10.14
C MET A 83 7.80 0.90 10.43
N LEU A 84 7.09 0.30 11.40
CA LEU A 84 5.79 0.76 11.86
C LEU A 84 5.86 2.21 12.39
N ALA A 85 6.90 2.53 13.17
CA ALA A 85 7.13 3.89 13.67
C ALA A 85 7.43 4.90 12.55
N ALA A 86 8.21 4.50 11.54
CA ALA A 86 8.50 5.34 10.38
C ALA A 86 7.24 5.66 9.56
N ILE A 87 6.43 4.62 9.26
CA ILE A 87 5.17 4.77 8.52
C ILE A 87 4.17 5.64 9.30
N PHE A 88 4.09 5.46 10.62
CA PHE A 88 3.26 6.29 11.48
C PHE A 88 3.68 7.77 11.43
N GLY A 89 4.99 8.04 11.41
CA GLY A 89 5.52 9.39 11.21
C GLY A 89 5.10 10.00 9.87
N SER A 90 5.18 9.24 8.78
CA SER A 90 4.71 9.67 7.45
C SER A 90 3.21 9.95 7.42
N MET A 91 2.40 9.11 8.06
CA MET A 91 0.95 9.33 8.19
C MET A 91 0.63 10.58 9.02
N ALA A 92 1.29 10.75 10.17
CA ALA A 92 1.11 11.92 11.02
C ALA A 92 1.50 13.20 10.30
N TYR A 93 2.61 13.19 9.57
CA TYR A 93 3.03 14.31 8.74
C TYR A 93 2.01 14.65 7.65
N GLY A 94 1.49 13.63 6.94
CA GLY A 94 0.46 13.80 5.93
C GLY A 94 -0.85 14.37 6.48
N TYR A 95 -1.25 13.91 7.68
CA TYR A 95 -2.44 14.40 8.38
C TYR A 95 -2.29 15.85 8.86
N THR A 96 -1.17 16.18 9.52
CA THR A 96 -0.89 17.54 10.02
C THR A 96 -0.68 18.56 8.92
N SER A 97 -0.18 18.13 7.75
CA SER A 97 0.00 19.00 6.57
C SER A 97 -1.27 19.15 5.74
N GLU A 98 -2.41 18.60 6.20
CA GLU A 98 -3.72 18.64 5.54
C GLU A 98 -3.69 18.12 4.09
N PHE A 99 -2.79 17.18 3.79
CA PHE A 99 -2.74 16.60 2.45
C PHE A 99 -3.96 15.71 2.20
N PRO A 100 -4.45 15.62 0.95
CA PRO A 100 -5.51 14.68 0.61
C PRO A 100 -5.07 13.25 0.91
N LEU A 101 -5.99 12.37 1.31
CA LEU A 101 -5.71 10.95 1.60
C LEU A 101 -4.97 10.25 0.44
N SER A 102 -5.16 10.71 -0.80
CA SER A 102 -4.39 10.25 -1.97
C SER A 102 -2.87 10.40 -1.84
N ALA A 103 -2.36 11.28 -0.98
CA ALA A 103 -0.94 11.60 -0.85
C ALA A 103 -0.22 10.78 0.23
N TYR A 104 -0.93 10.35 1.28
CA TYR A 104 -0.36 9.54 2.37
C TYR A 104 -1.10 8.21 2.60
N GLY A 105 -2.10 7.91 1.77
CA GLY A 105 -2.93 6.72 1.89
C GLY A 105 -2.14 5.43 1.70
N ASP A 106 -1.05 5.47 0.93
CA ASP A 106 -0.10 4.36 0.82
C ASP A 106 0.52 3.99 2.16
N SER A 107 0.89 4.99 2.96
CA SER A 107 1.39 4.80 4.31
C SER A 107 0.33 4.16 5.22
N TYR A 108 -0.95 4.53 5.08
CA TYR A 108 -2.05 3.92 5.83
C TYR A 108 -2.21 2.42 5.51
N PHE A 109 -2.21 2.05 4.22
CA PHE A 109 -2.30 0.64 3.83
C PHE A 109 -1.07 -0.17 4.28
N LEU A 110 0.13 0.41 4.17
CA LEU A 110 1.36 -0.22 4.64
C LEU A 110 1.37 -0.42 6.17
N PHE A 111 0.78 0.51 6.92
CA PHE A 111 0.66 0.41 8.37
C PHE A 111 -0.15 -0.84 8.77
N ILE A 112 -1.33 -1.01 8.19
CA ILE A 112 -2.19 -2.18 8.45
C ILE A 112 -1.48 -3.49 8.10
N GLN A 113 -0.85 -3.55 6.93
CA GLN A 113 -0.13 -4.74 6.50
C GLN A 113 1.06 -5.08 7.40
N THR A 114 1.79 -4.06 7.87
CA THR A 114 2.92 -4.23 8.78
C THR A 114 2.47 -4.80 10.13
N ILE A 115 1.35 -4.32 10.69
CA ILE A 115 0.75 -4.89 11.90
C ILE A 115 0.38 -6.36 11.68
N LEU A 116 -0.28 -6.68 10.56
CA LEU A 116 -0.66 -8.07 10.25
C LEU A 116 0.56 -9.00 10.15
N VAL A 117 1.66 -8.55 9.55
CA VAL A 117 2.92 -9.30 9.49
C VAL A 117 3.49 -9.53 10.90
N ILE A 118 3.55 -8.49 11.73
CA ILE A 118 4.03 -8.57 13.12
C ILE A 118 3.20 -9.59 13.90
N LEU A 119 1.86 -9.49 13.85
CA LEU A 119 0.96 -10.42 14.52
C LEU A 119 1.18 -11.87 14.07
N LEU A 120 1.32 -12.12 12.76
CA LEU A 120 1.59 -13.46 12.23
C LEU A 120 2.93 -14.02 12.74
N VAL A 121 3.99 -13.21 12.71
CA VAL A 121 5.32 -13.62 13.19
C VAL A 121 5.28 -13.96 14.68
N LEU A 122 4.63 -13.12 15.51
CA LEU A 122 4.53 -13.37 16.95
C LEU A 122 3.67 -14.58 17.29
N TYR A 123 2.61 -14.82 16.52
CA TYR A 123 1.77 -16.01 16.64
C TYR A 123 2.60 -17.29 16.43
N TYR A 124 3.40 -17.35 15.36
CA TYR A 124 4.27 -18.52 15.09
C TYR A 124 5.46 -18.64 16.06
N GLN A 125 5.93 -17.53 16.64
CA GLN A 125 6.94 -17.54 17.71
C GLN A 125 6.37 -17.92 19.09
N ARG A 126 5.05 -18.17 19.21
CA ARG A 126 4.32 -18.40 20.48
C ARG A 126 4.51 -17.28 21.52
N LYS A 127 4.82 -16.05 21.08
CA LYS A 127 4.99 -14.87 21.94
C LYS A 127 3.70 -14.06 22.03
N TYR A 128 2.61 -14.69 22.46
CA TYR A 128 1.27 -14.08 22.47
C TYR A 128 1.18 -12.82 23.34
N ALA A 129 1.90 -12.75 24.46
CA ALA A 129 1.94 -11.58 25.32
C ALA A 129 2.49 -10.34 24.61
N ALA A 130 3.52 -10.51 23.77
CA ALA A 130 4.06 -9.44 22.95
C ALA A 130 3.17 -9.13 21.75
N ALA A 131 2.23 -10.00 21.35
CA ALA A 131 1.32 -9.74 20.23
C ALA A 131 0.21 -8.77 20.63
N VAL A 132 -0.26 -8.90 21.88
CA VAL A 132 -1.30 -8.02 22.45
C VAL A 132 -0.83 -6.56 22.54
N THR A 133 0.48 -6.30 22.69
CA THR A 133 0.98 -4.92 22.74
C THR A 133 0.92 -4.19 21.39
N TYR A 134 0.71 -4.91 20.28
CA TYR A 134 0.57 -4.33 18.93
C TYR A 134 -0.88 -4.28 18.43
N LEU A 135 -1.85 -4.72 19.25
CA LEU A 135 -3.29 -4.69 18.95
C LEU A 135 -3.93 -3.46 19.60
#